data_AF-A0A7T8GW76-F1
#
_entry.id   AF-A0A7T8GW76-F1
#
_cell.length_a   1.000
_cell.length_b   1.000
_cell.length_c   1.000
_cell.angle_alpha   90.00
_cell.angle_beta   90.00
_cell.angle_gamma   90.00
#
_symmetry.space_group_name_H-M   'P 1'
#
loop_
_entity.id
_entity.type
_entity.pdbx_description
1 polymer ?
#
loop_
_entity_poly.entity_id
_entity_poly.type
_entity_poly.pdbx_seq_one_letter_code
_entity_poly.pdbx_strand_id
1 'polypeptide(L)'
;ISKEPSTNNPINNFDSYFKQHEATIAQLPTLSNIARSVRGWKTINEKFPTFPQSRIGFSIPPRFKTLENSEDNFLLYDSGEEDQSRILIFGTNSGLQDLTNNRKWAIDGTFKITPDFFYQIVTVHIYIETSIA
;
A
#
# COMPACT_ATOMS: atom_id res chain seq x y z
N ILE A 1 40.73 -18.13 -12.48
CA ILE A 1 40.13 -17.07 -11.63
C ILE A 1 38.75 -17.59 -11.21
N SER A 2 38.69 -18.21 -10.03
CA SER A 2 37.47 -18.76 -9.45
C SER A 2 36.51 -17.63 -9.08
N LYS A 3 35.26 -17.72 -9.53
CA LYS A 3 34.18 -16.87 -9.01
C LYS A 3 33.81 -17.38 -7.62
N GLU A 4 34.03 -16.55 -6.59
CA GLU A 4 33.41 -16.77 -5.29
C GLU A 4 31.87 -16.59 -5.42
N PRO A 5 31.06 -17.43 -4.76
CA PRO A 5 29.61 -17.26 -4.72
C PRO A 5 29.28 -16.09 -3.80
N SER A 6 28.46 -15.14 -4.28
CA SER A 6 27.99 -14.00 -3.48
C SER A 6 27.10 -14.49 -2.33
N THR A 7 27.67 -14.61 -1.14
CA THR A 7 26.97 -15.05 0.09
C THR A 7 26.05 -14.00 0.70
N ASN A 8 25.96 -12.80 0.11
CA ASN A 8 25.12 -11.71 0.62
C ASN A 8 23.72 -11.72 0.00
N ASN A 9 23.02 -12.86 0.13
CA ASN A 9 21.58 -12.88 -0.12
C ASN A 9 20.88 -12.47 1.19
N PRO A 10 20.22 -11.30 1.27
CA PRO A 10 19.71 -10.75 2.54
C PRO A 10 18.71 -11.65 3.26
N ILE A 11 18.07 -12.58 2.54
CA ILE A 11 17.16 -13.60 3.11
C ILE A 11 17.92 -14.57 4.03
N ASN A 12 19.15 -14.97 3.67
CA ASN A 12 19.95 -15.91 4.46
C ASN A 12 20.43 -15.33 5.79
N ASN A 13 20.45 -13.99 5.92
CA ASN A 13 20.86 -13.29 7.13
C ASN A 13 19.74 -13.20 8.17
N PHE A 14 18.48 -13.27 7.74
CA PHE A 14 17.33 -13.27 8.66
C PHE A 14 17.22 -14.61 9.41
N ASP A 15 17.33 -15.74 8.71
CA ASP A 15 17.24 -17.06 9.34
C ASP A 15 18.38 -17.34 10.34
N SER A 16 19.60 -16.84 10.07
CA SER A 16 20.72 -16.94 11.00
C SER A 16 20.54 -16.05 12.25
N TYR A 17 19.97 -14.86 12.08
CA TYR A 17 19.65 -13.94 13.17
C TYR A 17 18.60 -14.54 14.12
N PHE A 18 17.57 -15.16 13.55
CA PHE A 18 16.51 -15.82 14.32
C PHE A 18 17.01 -17.06 15.08
N LYS A 19 17.90 -17.86 14.49
CA LYS A 19 18.51 -19.01 15.19
C LYS A 19 19.30 -18.64 16.44
N GLN A 20 19.92 -17.45 16.49
CA GLN A 20 20.69 -17.00 17.66
C GLN A 20 19.80 -16.49 18.82
N HIS A 21 18.53 -16.18 18.57
CA HIS A 21 17.58 -15.64 19.55
C HIS A 21 16.33 -16.51 19.69
N GLU A 22 16.51 -17.83 19.71
CA GLU A 22 15.41 -18.82 19.74
C GLU A 22 14.46 -18.64 20.94
N ALA A 23 15.02 -18.32 22.12
CA ALA A 23 14.25 -18.01 23.33
C ALA A 23 13.40 -16.74 23.21
N THR A 24 13.85 -15.76 22.41
CA THR A 24 13.11 -14.52 22.14
C THR A 24 11.97 -14.78 21.14
N ILE A 25 12.18 -15.65 20.14
CA ILE A 25 11.13 -16.04 19.18
C ILE A 25 10.00 -16.80 19.86
N ALA A 26 10.32 -17.70 20.80
CA ALA A 26 9.32 -18.43 21.56
C ALA A 26 8.38 -17.51 22.36
N GLN A 27 8.86 -16.30 22.72
CA GLN A 27 8.08 -15.28 23.42
C GLN A 27 7.37 -14.31 22.48
N LEU A 28 7.75 -14.26 21.20
CA LEU A 28 7.10 -13.42 20.21
C LEU A 28 5.75 -14.03 19.81
N PRO A 29 4.67 -13.24 19.80
CA PRO A 29 3.42 -13.69 19.19
C PRO A 29 3.68 -14.04 17.73
N THR A 30 3.03 -15.11 17.25
CA THR A 30 3.10 -15.49 15.85
C THR A 30 2.71 -14.31 14.95
N LEU A 31 3.23 -14.26 13.71
CA LEU A 31 2.83 -13.23 12.74
C LEU A 31 1.31 -13.15 12.55
N SER A 32 0.62 -14.28 12.66
CA SER A 32 -0.85 -14.35 12.63
C SER A 32 -1.49 -13.65 13.84
N ASN A 33 -0.94 -13.85 15.04
CA ASN A 33 -1.40 -13.18 16.27
C ASN A 33 -1.09 -11.68 16.24
N ILE A 34 0.08 -11.28 15.73
CA ILE A 34 0.42 -9.86 15.52
C ILE A 34 -0.57 -9.23 14.52
N ALA A 35 -0.77 -9.86 13.37
CA ALA A 35 -1.72 -9.38 12.36
C ALA A 35 -3.16 -9.33 12.89
N ARG A 36 -3.56 -10.27 13.75
CA ARG A 36 -4.87 -10.29 14.42
C ARG A 36 -5.00 -9.15 15.42
N SER A 37 -3.98 -8.92 16.26
CA SER A 37 -3.97 -7.80 17.20
C SER A 37 -4.01 -6.45 16.49
N VAL A 38 -3.27 -6.27 15.40
CA VAL A 38 -3.32 -5.05 14.57
C VAL A 38 -4.71 -4.85 13.97
N ARG A 39 -5.32 -5.91 13.41
CA ARG A 39 -6.71 -5.86 12.89
C ARG A 39 -7.71 -5.51 14.00
N GLY A 40 -7.57 -6.13 15.17
CA GLY A 40 -8.40 -5.87 16.34
C GLY A 40 -8.30 -4.42 16.82
N TRP A 41 -7.08 -3.90 16.96
CA TRP A 41 -6.84 -2.51 17.35
C TRP A 41 -7.45 -1.51 16.36
N LYS A 42 -7.27 -1.72 15.04
CA LYS A 42 -7.89 -0.87 14.00
C LYS A 42 -9.42 -0.92 14.02
N THR A 43 -9.99 -2.08 14.29
CA THR A 43 -11.46 -2.26 14.38
C THR A 43 -12.02 -1.55 15.62
N ILE A 44 -11.33 -1.66 16.76
CA ILE A 44 -11.78 -1.13 18.05
C ILE A 44 -11.57 0.39 18.15
N ASN A 45 -10.40 0.90 17.77
CA ASN A 45 -10.03 2.28 18.04
C ASN A 45 -10.37 3.26 16.91
N GLU A 46 -10.46 2.79 15.66
CA GLU A 46 -10.53 3.70 14.51
C GLU A 46 -11.80 3.51 13.66
N LYS A 47 -12.75 2.69 14.13
CA LYS A 47 -14.05 2.40 13.46
C LYS A 47 -13.90 2.12 11.97
N PHE A 48 -12.81 1.45 11.56
CA PHE A 48 -12.60 1.12 10.15
C PHE A 48 -13.78 0.29 9.63
N PRO A 49 -14.26 0.56 8.40
CA PRO A 49 -15.27 -0.27 7.78
C PRO A 49 -14.72 -1.70 7.65
N THR A 50 -15.63 -2.66 7.71
CA THR A 50 -15.31 -4.05 7.38
C THR A 50 -14.71 -4.13 5.98
N PHE A 51 -13.77 -5.06 5.79
CA PHE A 51 -13.19 -5.29 4.48
C PHE A 51 -14.29 -5.64 3.49
N PRO A 52 -14.37 -4.95 2.33
CA PRO A 52 -15.40 -5.24 1.34
C PRO A 52 -15.27 -6.70 0.89
N GLN A 53 -16.40 -7.36 0.65
CA GLN A 53 -16.47 -8.76 0.19
C GLN A 53 -16.64 -8.86 -1.34
N SER A 54 -16.71 -7.72 -2.02
CA SER A 54 -16.88 -7.62 -3.46
C SER A 54 -16.40 -6.24 -3.94
N ARG A 55 -16.24 -6.07 -5.26
CA ARG A 55 -15.89 -4.76 -5.87
C ARG A 55 -17.06 -3.76 -5.84
N ILE A 56 -18.29 -4.26 -5.74
CA ILE A 56 -19.53 -3.49 -5.76
C ILE A 56 -20.22 -3.49 -4.39
N GLY A 57 -21.21 -2.61 -4.23
CA GLY A 57 -22.10 -2.58 -3.06
C GLY A 57 -21.44 -2.07 -1.78
N PHE A 58 -20.32 -1.35 -1.89
CA PHE A 58 -19.73 -0.63 -0.76
C PHE A 58 -19.45 0.83 -1.12
N SER A 59 -19.75 1.71 -0.18
CA SER A 59 -19.39 3.12 -0.25
C SER A 59 -18.09 3.37 0.50
N ILE A 60 -17.23 4.22 -0.07
CA ILE A 60 -16.02 4.69 0.63
C ILE A 60 -16.46 5.78 1.61
N PRO A 61 -16.23 5.62 2.93
CA PRO A 61 -16.61 6.65 3.89
C PRO A 61 -15.95 8.01 3.61
N PRO A 62 -16.64 9.15 3.85
CA PRO A 62 -16.11 10.49 3.52
C PRO A 62 -14.71 10.76 4.07
N ARG A 63 -14.41 10.31 5.28
CA ARG A 63 -13.09 10.46 5.92
C ARG A 63 -11.91 9.81 5.18
N PHE A 64 -12.17 8.90 4.24
CA PHE A 64 -11.15 8.27 3.40
C PHE A 64 -11.11 8.85 1.99
N LYS A 65 -11.99 9.82 1.69
CA LYS A 65 -12.02 10.52 0.40
C LYS A 65 -11.15 11.78 0.41
N THR A 66 -10.70 12.25 1.56
CA THR A 66 -9.88 13.46 1.73
C THR A 66 -8.56 13.12 2.38
N LEU A 67 -7.57 14.01 2.23
CA LEU A 67 -6.32 13.92 2.97
C LEU A 67 -6.53 14.23 4.47
N GLU A 68 -5.66 13.70 5.31
CA GLU A 68 -5.66 14.03 6.73
C GLU A 68 -5.29 15.51 6.93
N ASN A 69 -6.11 16.24 7.68
CA ASN A 69 -5.96 17.68 7.92
C ASN A 69 -6.04 18.59 6.68
N SER A 70 -6.64 18.12 5.58
CA SER A 70 -6.99 18.96 4.43
C SER A 70 -8.42 18.70 3.98
N GLU A 71 -9.07 19.74 3.43
CA GLU A 71 -10.35 19.62 2.71
C GLU A 71 -10.15 19.08 1.28
N ASP A 72 -8.90 18.93 0.84
CA ASP A 72 -8.58 18.44 -0.50
C ASP A 72 -8.99 16.98 -0.66
N ASN A 73 -9.71 16.72 -1.76
CA ASN A 73 -10.07 15.38 -2.18
C ASN A 73 -8.81 14.59 -2.52
N PHE A 74 -8.73 13.40 -1.92
CA PHE A 74 -7.78 12.35 -2.25
C PHE A 74 -8.37 11.30 -3.20
N LEU A 75 -9.66 10.97 -3.05
CA LEU A 75 -10.39 10.16 -4.03
C LEU A 75 -10.88 11.09 -5.15
N LEU A 76 -10.18 11.09 -6.29
CA LEU A 76 -10.44 11.98 -7.40
C LEU A 76 -11.52 11.45 -8.35
N TYR A 77 -11.63 10.13 -8.47
CA TYR A 77 -12.62 9.49 -9.33
C TYR A 77 -13.06 8.13 -8.77
N ASP A 78 -14.35 7.86 -8.95
CA ASP A 78 -15.01 6.61 -8.63
C ASP A 78 -16.06 6.35 -9.70
N SER A 79 -15.91 5.28 -10.49
CA SER A 79 -16.85 4.99 -11.58
C SER A 79 -18.22 4.50 -11.10
N GLY A 80 -18.37 4.19 -9.80
CA GLY A 80 -19.65 3.93 -9.17
C GLY A 80 -19.71 2.61 -8.39
N GLU A 81 -20.55 2.58 -7.36
CA GLU A 81 -20.66 1.45 -6.44
C GLU A 81 -21.28 0.19 -7.05
N GLU A 82 -21.97 0.33 -8.20
CA GLU A 82 -22.61 -0.76 -8.94
C GLU A 82 -21.81 -1.18 -10.18
N ASP A 83 -20.66 -0.56 -10.45
CA ASP A 83 -19.81 -0.89 -11.59
C ASP A 83 -19.01 -2.18 -11.32
N GLN A 84 -19.29 -3.23 -12.08
CA GLN A 84 -18.56 -4.51 -11.99
C GLN A 84 -17.07 -4.38 -12.31
N SER A 85 -16.69 -3.34 -13.05
CA SER A 85 -15.31 -2.97 -13.38
C SER A 85 -14.87 -1.69 -12.68
N ARG A 86 -15.44 -1.40 -11.49
CA ARG A 86 -15.21 -0.16 -10.73
C ARG A 86 -13.76 0.29 -10.76
N ILE A 87 -13.54 1.52 -11.20
CA ILE A 87 -12.24 2.20 -11.22
C ILE A 87 -12.24 3.24 -10.11
N LEU A 88 -11.22 3.17 -9.26
CA LEU A 88 -10.94 4.17 -8.24
C LEU A 88 -9.63 4.86 -8.60
N ILE A 89 -9.63 6.19 -8.64
CA ILE A 89 -8.43 7.00 -8.84
C ILE A 89 -8.19 7.83 -7.60
N PHE A 90 -7.05 7.58 -6.96
CA PHE A 90 -6.58 8.35 -5.83
C PHE A 90 -5.42 9.25 -6.26
N GLY A 91 -5.35 10.44 -5.66
CA GLY A 91 -4.31 11.42 -5.95
C GLY A 91 -4.70 12.79 -5.40
N THR A 92 -3.93 13.80 -5.77
CA THR A 92 -4.20 15.19 -5.39
C THR A 92 -4.21 16.06 -6.64
N ASN A 93 -4.89 17.21 -6.58
CA ASN A 93 -4.82 18.19 -7.67
C ASN A 93 -3.38 18.66 -7.93
N SER A 94 -2.59 18.86 -6.87
CA SER A 94 -1.16 19.17 -6.99
C SER A 94 -0.40 18.06 -7.72
N GLY A 95 -0.64 16.79 -7.37
CA GLY A 95 -0.05 15.64 -8.04
C GLY A 95 -0.44 15.54 -9.52
N LEU A 96 -1.68 15.89 -9.88
CA LEU A 96 -2.11 15.98 -11.28
C LEU A 96 -1.44 17.13 -12.04
N GLN A 97 -1.27 18.30 -11.41
CA GLN A 97 -0.53 19.41 -11.99
C GLN A 97 0.93 19.03 -12.21
N ASP A 98 1.55 18.39 -11.22
CA ASP A 98 2.88 17.83 -11.24
C ASP A 98 3.06 16.83 -12.39
N LEU A 99 2.11 15.91 -12.57
CA LEU A 99 2.06 15.00 -13.72
C LEU A 99 2.01 15.77 -15.04
N THR A 100 1.16 16.79 -15.13
CA THR A 100 1.00 17.59 -16.35
C THR A 100 2.26 18.38 -16.71
N ASN A 101 2.97 18.90 -15.70
CA ASN A 101 4.10 19.81 -15.86
C ASN A 101 5.43 19.07 -16.11
N ASN A 102 5.52 17.78 -15.78
CA ASN A 102 6.74 17.00 -15.91
C ASN A 102 6.66 16.00 -17.07
N ARG A 103 7.77 15.79 -17.79
CA ARG A 103 7.83 14.84 -18.93
C ARG A 103 8.37 13.46 -18.57
N LYS A 104 8.93 13.31 -17.36
CA LYS A 104 9.53 12.06 -16.89
C LYS A 104 8.58 11.39 -15.89
N TRP A 105 7.83 10.42 -16.38
CA TRP A 105 6.93 9.61 -15.56
C TRP A 105 7.49 8.20 -15.37
N ALA A 106 7.30 7.65 -14.18
CA ALA A 106 7.47 6.24 -13.90
C ALA A 106 6.11 5.66 -13.54
N ILE A 107 5.75 4.54 -14.17
CA ILE A 107 4.48 3.85 -13.93
C ILE A 107 4.82 2.44 -13.48
N ASP A 108 4.28 2.02 -12.35
CA ASP A 108 4.37 0.65 -11.87
C ASP A 108 2.97 0.05 -11.72
N GLY A 109 2.83 -1.19 -12.16
CA GLY A 109 1.58 -1.92 -12.15
C GLY A 109 1.78 -3.25 -11.44
N THR A 110 1.16 -3.42 -10.29
CA THR A 110 1.32 -4.62 -9.46
C THR A 110 0.03 -5.39 -9.34
N PHE A 111 0.09 -6.69 -9.67
CA PHE A 111 -1.00 -7.64 -9.48
C PHE A 111 -0.93 -8.31 -8.09
N LYS A 112 0.28 -8.55 -7.57
CA LYS A 112 0.53 -9.40 -6.40
C LYS A 112 0.01 -8.85 -5.07
N ILE A 113 -0.14 -7.53 -4.96
CA ILE A 113 -0.58 -6.85 -3.73
C ILE A 113 -1.96 -6.20 -3.88
N THR A 114 -2.65 -6.49 -4.99
CA THR A 114 -3.98 -5.93 -5.24
C THR A 114 -5.00 -6.58 -4.30
N PRO A 115 -5.97 -5.83 -3.75
CA PRO A 115 -7.09 -6.43 -3.02
C PRO A 115 -7.78 -7.49 -3.89
N ASP A 116 -8.22 -8.60 -3.29
CA ASP A 116 -8.76 -9.77 -4.01
C ASP A 116 -9.84 -9.43 -5.06
N PHE A 117 -10.57 -8.35 -4.84
CA PHE A 117 -11.67 -7.91 -5.71
C PHE A 117 -11.25 -6.89 -6.76
N PHE A 118 -10.03 -6.37 -6.79
CA PHE A 118 -9.48 -5.53 -7.85
C PHE A 118 -8.48 -6.33 -8.68
N TYR A 119 -8.33 -5.98 -9.97
CA TYR A 119 -7.42 -6.73 -10.85
C TYR A 119 -5.98 -6.24 -10.77
N GLN A 120 -5.76 -4.94 -10.56
CA GLN A 120 -4.44 -4.35 -10.54
C GLN A 120 -4.42 -3.08 -9.69
N ILE A 121 -3.29 -2.79 -9.05
CA ILE A 121 -2.94 -1.45 -8.59
C ILE A 121 -1.93 -0.87 -9.57
N VAL A 122 -2.21 0.33 -10.06
CA VAL A 122 -1.27 1.11 -10.87
C VAL A 122 -0.89 2.36 -10.09
N THR A 123 0.40 2.63 -9.99
CA THR A 123 0.92 3.88 -9.44
C THR A 123 1.64 4.65 -10.52
N VAL A 124 1.40 5.97 -10.54
CA VAL A 124 2.07 6.90 -11.46
C VAL A 124 2.88 7.85 -10.59
N HIS A 125 4.17 7.94 -10.89
CA HIS A 125 5.12 8.77 -10.19
C HIS A 125 5.78 9.74 -11.16
N ILE A 126 6.09 10.93 -10.65
CA ILE A 126 6.91 11.88 -11.37
C ILE A 126 8.31 11.97 -10.74
N TYR A 127 9.29 12.27 -11.58
CA TYR A 127 10.61 12.65 -11.12
C TYR A 127 10.69 14.17 -10.99
N ILE A 128 10.85 14.66 -9.76
CA ILE A 128 11.04 16.09 -9.48
C ILE A 128 12.55 16.35 -9.35
N GLU A 129 13.11 17.10 -10.30
CA GLU A 129 14.48 17.62 -10.18
C GLU A 129 14.46 18.84 -9.25
N THR A 130 14.76 18.61 -7.97
CA THR A 130 14.94 19.71 -7.03
C THR A 130 16.27 20.41 -7.31
N SER A 131 16.24 21.59 -7.93
CA SER A 131 17.40 22.47 -7.94
C SER A 131 17.63 22.97 -6.51
N ILE A 132 18.72 22.54 -5.88
CA ILE A 132 19.17 23.11 -4.60
C ILE A 132 19.62 24.54 -4.91
N ALA A 133 18.87 25.52 -4.42
CA ALA A 133 19.23 26.94 -4.46
C ALA A 133 20.22 27.28 -3.33
#